data_AF-Q82YF6-F1
#
_entry.id   AF-Q82YF6-F1
#
_cell.length_a   1.000
_cell.length_b   1.000
_cell.length_c   1.000
_cell.angle_alpha   90.00
_cell.angle_beta   90.00
_cell.angle_gamma   90.00
#
_symmetry.space_group_name_H-M   'P 1'
#
loop_
_entity.id
_entity.type
_entity.pdbx_description
1 polymer ?
#
loop_
_entity_poly.entity_id
_entity_poly.type
_entity_poly.pdbx_seq_one_letter_code
_entity_poly.pdbx_strand_id
1 'polypeptide(L)'
;MPGTPDEPDFSGLGGGEEQAAEDAVQEVVNWYNTQIITERRAPVPDEERIEELKAGRQAALADQAQLATADPEEAERIAAVYAARLRELSES
;
A
#
# COMPACT_ATOMS: atom_id res chain seq x y z
N MET A 1 -29.63 7.92 21.58
CA MET A 1 -28.29 8.49 21.35
C MET A 1 -27.71 7.76 20.14
N PRO A 2 -27.43 8.42 19.00
CA PRO A 2 -26.78 7.77 17.87
C PRO A 2 -25.26 7.75 18.11
N GLY A 3 -24.69 6.55 18.27
CA GLY A 3 -23.25 6.33 18.22
C GLY A 3 -22.84 6.08 16.77
N THR A 4 -21.84 6.80 16.30
CA THR A 4 -21.20 6.65 14.99
C THR A 4 -20.62 5.24 14.82
N PRO A 5 -20.88 4.53 13.71
CA PRO A 5 -20.08 3.38 13.30
C PRO A 5 -18.82 3.88 12.55
N ASP A 6 -17.81 3.01 12.45
CA ASP A 6 -16.58 3.17 11.63
C ASP A 6 -15.33 3.79 12.29
N GLU A 7 -14.94 3.25 13.44
CA GLU A 7 -13.51 3.03 13.71
C GLU A 7 -13.29 1.51 13.81
N PRO A 8 -12.50 0.88 12.91
CA PRO A 8 -12.17 -0.52 13.09
C PRO A 8 -11.21 -0.65 14.29
N ASP A 9 -11.68 -1.36 15.32
CA ASP A 9 -10.91 -1.73 16.50
C ASP A 9 -9.95 -2.89 16.15
N PHE A 10 -8.69 -2.56 15.87
CA PHE A 10 -7.63 -3.52 15.55
C PHE A 10 -6.94 -4.09 16.80
N SER A 11 -7.50 -3.90 18.00
CA SER A 11 -6.83 -4.22 19.27
C SER A 11 -6.84 -5.70 19.69
N GLY A 12 -7.09 -6.65 18.77
CA GLY A 12 -7.45 -8.03 19.16
C GLY A 12 -6.95 -9.20 18.30
N LEU A 13 -6.20 -9.00 17.21
CA LEU A 13 -5.72 -10.11 16.40
C LEU A 13 -4.25 -10.40 16.72
N GLY A 14 -3.99 -11.55 17.34
CA GLY A 14 -2.65 -12.11 17.56
C GLY A 14 -1.99 -12.53 16.25
N GLY A 15 -1.62 -11.54 15.44
CA GLY A 15 -0.94 -11.60 14.14
C GLY A 15 -0.48 -10.21 13.68
N GLY A 16 -0.17 -9.32 14.64
CA GLY A 16 -0.15 -7.87 14.45
C GLY A 16 1.01 -7.30 13.61
N GLU A 17 2.05 -8.08 13.35
CA GLU A 17 3.25 -7.58 12.64
C GLU A 17 3.24 -8.01 11.16
N GLU A 18 2.82 -9.25 10.88
CA GLU A 18 2.66 -9.76 9.51
C GLU A 18 1.47 -9.09 8.80
N GLN A 19 0.36 -8.89 9.52
CA GLN A 19 -0.80 -8.14 9.01
C GLN A 19 -0.45 -6.67 8.73
N ALA A 20 0.39 -6.04 9.56
CA ALA A 20 0.81 -4.66 9.34
C ALA A 20 1.66 -4.48 8.08
N ALA A 21 2.48 -5.48 7.73
CA ALA A 21 3.27 -5.47 6.51
C ALA A 21 2.41 -5.65 5.27
N GLU A 22 1.49 -6.62 5.30
CA GLU A 22 0.54 -6.84 4.22
C GLU A 22 -0.34 -5.60 3.99
N ASP A 23 -0.85 -4.99 5.06
CA ASP A 23 -1.66 -3.78 5.01
C ASP A 23 -0.87 -2.59 4.43
N ALA A 24 0.38 -2.37 4.86
CA ALA A 24 1.22 -1.29 4.35
C ALA A 24 1.51 -1.43 2.85
N VAL A 25 1.81 -2.65 2.38
CA VAL A 25 2.04 -2.91 0.96
C VAL A 25 0.73 -2.77 0.17
N GLN A 26 -0.39 -3.25 0.71
CA GLN A 26 -1.70 -3.12 0.10
C GLN A 26 -2.13 -1.65 -0.06
N GLU A 27 -1.86 -0.79 0.93
CA GLU A 27 -2.08 0.65 0.87
C GLU A 27 -1.29 1.30 -0.28
N VAL A 28 -0.02 0.91 -0.46
CA VAL A 28 0.82 1.43 -1.56
C VAL A 28 0.30 0.98 -2.92
N VAL A 29 -0.13 -0.29 -3.05
CA VAL A 29 -0.79 -0.80 -4.27
C VAL A 29 -2.06 -0.01 -4.58
N ASN A 30 -2.87 0.28 -3.55
CA ASN A 30 -4.10 1.07 -3.69
C ASN A 30 -3.80 2.53 -4.08
N TRP A 31 -2.74 3.12 -3.55
CA TRP A 31 -2.27 4.45 -3.94
C TRP A 31 -1.87 4.48 -5.42
N TYR A 32 -1.05 3.52 -5.88
CA TYR A 32 -0.67 3.44 -7.30
C TYR A 32 -1.90 3.26 -8.21
N ASN A 33 -2.84 2.40 -7.84
CA ASN A 33 -4.10 2.24 -8.59
C ASN A 33 -4.89 3.55 -8.69
N THR A 34 -4.99 4.27 -7.58
CA THR A 34 -5.70 5.56 -7.53
C THR A 34 -5.02 6.58 -8.43
N GLN A 35 -3.68 6.70 -8.36
CA GLN A 35 -2.91 7.59 -9.23
C GLN A 35 -3.04 7.22 -10.71
N ILE A 36 -2.95 5.93 -11.06
CA ILE A 36 -3.16 5.47 -12.45
C ILE A 36 -4.54 5.87 -12.95
N ILE A 37 -5.59 5.70 -12.13
CA ILE A 37 -6.96 6.09 -12.51
C ILE A 37 -7.08 7.60 -12.67
N THR A 38 -6.47 8.38 -11.77
CA THR A 38 -6.44 9.85 -11.84
C THR A 38 -5.75 10.32 -13.12
N GLU A 39 -4.56 9.81 -13.43
CA GLU A 39 -3.82 10.17 -14.64
C GLU A 39 -4.55 9.75 -15.91
N ARG A 40 -5.20 8.57 -15.91
CA ARG A 40 -6.03 8.13 -17.05
C ARG A 40 -7.29 8.96 -17.23
N ARG A 41 -7.79 9.60 -16.17
CA ARG A 41 -8.94 10.51 -16.21
C ARG A 41 -8.54 11.95 -16.52
N ALA A 42 -7.25 12.26 -16.52
CA ALA A 42 -6.76 13.58 -16.85
C ALA A 42 -7.05 13.92 -18.33
N PRO A 43 -7.21 15.22 -18.67
CA PRO A 43 -7.48 15.65 -20.03
C PRO A 43 -6.38 15.26 -21.03
N VAL A 44 -5.14 15.14 -20.55
CA VAL A 44 -3.99 14.63 -21.30
C VAL A 44 -3.33 13.57 -20.41
N PRO A 45 -3.60 12.28 -20.65
CA PRO A 45 -2.98 11.22 -19.88
C PRO A 45 -1.49 11.14 -20.21
N ASP A 46 -0.67 11.12 -19.17
CA ASP A 46 0.76 10.90 -19.30
C ASP A 46 1.05 9.39 -19.28
N GLU A 47 1.29 8.82 -20.47
CA GLU A 47 1.52 7.38 -20.62
C GLU A 47 2.84 6.93 -19.96
N GLU A 48 3.88 7.75 -19.98
CA GLU A 48 5.15 7.45 -19.31
C GLU A 48 4.94 7.37 -17.79
N ARG A 49 4.24 8.35 -17.22
CA ARG A 49 3.89 8.35 -15.79
C ARG A 49 2.99 7.18 -15.41
N ILE A 50 2.04 6.80 -16.26
CA ILE A 50 1.18 5.62 -16.04
C ILE A 50 2.00 4.33 -16.04
N GLU A 51 2.97 4.17 -16.95
CA GLU A 51 3.85 3.00 -16.99
C GLU A 51 4.79 2.95 -15.76
N GLU A 52 5.32 4.09 -15.31
CA GLU A 52 6.08 4.18 -14.05
C GLU A 52 5.24 3.75 -12.84
N LEU A 53 4.01 4.24 -12.74
CA LEU A 53 3.08 3.87 -11.65
C LEU A 53 2.73 2.37 -11.71
N LYS A 54 2.57 1.80 -12.91
CA LYS A 54 2.34 0.34 -13.07
C LYS A 54 3.55 -0.47 -12.67
N ALA A 55 4.77 -0.04 -13.03
CA ALA A 55 6.00 -0.70 -12.63
C ALA A 55 6.17 -0.67 -11.10
N GLY A 56 5.90 0.47 -10.46
CA GLY A 56 5.87 0.62 -9.01
C GLY A 56 4.84 -0.31 -8.35
N ARG A 57 3.64 -0.42 -8.92
CA ARG A 57 2.60 -1.35 -8.47
C ARG A 57 3.03 -2.82 -8.60
N GLN A 58 3.68 -3.20 -9.69
CA GLN A 58 4.14 -4.58 -9.87
C GLN A 58 5.23 -4.95 -8.87
N ALA A 59 6.15 -4.03 -8.57
CA ALA A 59 7.15 -4.23 -7.53
C ALA A 59 6.48 -4.44 -6.16
N ALA A 60 5.49 -3.62 -5.80
CA ALA A 60 4.74 -3.77 -4.56
C ALA A 60 3.99 -5.12 -4.47
N LEU A 61 3.39 -5.61 -5.56
CA LEU A 61 2.76 -6.93 -5.59
C LEU A 61 3.77 -8.08 -5.46
N ALA A 62 4.97 -7.93 -6.01
CA ALA A 62 6.03 -8.92 -5.84
C ALA A 62 6.50 -8.99 -4.39
N ASP A 63 6.66 -7.82 -3.74
CA ASP A 63 7.01 -7.74 -2.32
C ASP A 63 5.87 -8.28 -1.43
N GLN A 64 4.60 -8.06 -1.78
CA GLN A 64 3.45 -8.68 -1.10
C GLN A 64 3.46 -10.21 -1.21
N ALA A 65 3.78 -10.74 -2.39
CA ALA A 65 3.89 -12.19 -2.57
C ALA A 65 5.08 -12.77 -1.80
N GLN A 66 6.16 -12.01 -1.65
CA GLN A 66 7.31 -12.40 -0.81
C GLN A 66 6.93 -12.36 0.67
N LEU A 67 6.19 -11.35 1.11
CA LEU A 67 5.67 -11.19 2.48
C LEU A 67 4.86 -12.40 2.93
N ALA A 68 4.00 -12.95 2.06
CA ALA A 68 3.20 -14.15 2.36
C ALA A 68 4.04 -15.40 2.68
N THR A 69 5.35 -15.36 2.42
CA THR A 69 6.30 -16.43 2.74
C THR A 69 7.45 -15.96 3.65
N ALA A 70 7.47 -14.68 4.01
CA ALA A 70 8.53 -14.07 4.79
C ALA A 70 8.29 -14.29 6.29
N ASP A 71 9.38 -14.28 7.06
CA ASP A 71 9.27 -14.29 8.52
C ASP A 71 8.76 -12.92 9.04
N PRO A 72 8.12 -12.88 10.21
CA PRO A 72 7.55 -11.65 10.76
C PRO A 72 8.57 -10.52 10.96
N GLU A 73 9.84 -10.83 11.31
CA GLU A 73 10.92 -9.82 11.38
C GLU A 73 11.22 -9.17 10.02
N GLU A 74 11.12 -9.93 8.94
CA GLU A 74 11.32 -9.40 7.59
C GLU A 74 10.08 -8.63 7.14
N ALA A 75 8.89 -9.09 7.54
CA ALA A 75 7.64 -8.40 7.30
C ALA A 75 7.64 -6.99 7.90
N GLU A 76 8.07 -6.83 9.14
CA GLU A 76 8.18 -5.50 9.78
C GLU A 76 9.11 -4.54 9.04
N ARG A 77 10.26 -5.04 8.56
CA ARG A 77 11.20 -4.20 7.80
C ARG A 77 10.56 -3.74 6.50
N ILE A 78 9.88 -4.64 5.79
CA ILE A 78 9.16 -4.31 4.56
C ILE A 78 8.04 -3.32 4.87
N ALA A 79 7.29 -3.50 5.96
CA ALA A 79 6.24 -2.58 6.40
C ALA A 79 6.80 -1.15 6.62
N ALA A 80 7.92 -1.03 7.33
CA ALA A 80 8.56 0.26 7.61
C ALA A 80 9.07 0.94 6.33
N VAL A 81 9.66 0.16 5.41
CA VAL A 81 10.13 0.66 4.11
C VAL A 81 8.95 1.15 3.27
N TYR A 82 7.87 0.38 3.20
CA TYR A 82 6.68 0.75 2.42
C TYR A 82 5.90 1.91 3.03
N ALA A 83 5.82 2.00 4.36
CA ALA A 83 5.22 3.15 5.03
C ALA A 83 6.02 4.44 4.79
N ALA A 84 7.36 4.37 4.81
CA ALA A 84 8.20 5.51 4.45
C ALA A 84 8.02 5.90 2.97
N ARG A 85 8.06 4.91 2.07
CA ARG A 85 7.86 5.12 0.63
C ARG A 85 6.48 5.70 0.31
N LEU A 86 5.44 5.26 1.01
CA LEU A 86 4.09 5.80 0.83
C LEU A 86 4.02 7.27 1.22
N ARG A 87 4.67 7.67 2.31
CA ARG A 87 4.75 9.08 2.72
C ARG A 87 5.43 9.91 1.64
N GLU A 88 6.61 9.48 1.17
CA GLU A 88 7.34 10.16 0.10
C GLU A 88 6.52 10.29 -1.19
N LEU A 89 5.79 9.22 -1.57
CA LEU A 89 4.91 9.23 -2.74
C LEU A 89 3.68 10.12 -2.54
N SER A 90 3.11 10.16 -1.33
CA SER A 90 1.95 11.00 -1.01
C SER A 90 2.28 12.49 -0.84
N GLU A 91 3.53 12.80 -0.48
CA GLU A 91 4.05 14.16 -0.30
C GLU A 91 4.63 14.76 -1.60
N SER A 92 4.67 13.97 -2.70
CA SER A 92 5.11 14.39 -4.03
C SER A 92 3.96 14.80 -4.95
#